data_AF-A0A7Y6ZFT6-F1
#
_entry.id   AF-A0A7Y6ZFT6-F1
#
_cell.length_a   1.000
_cell.length_b   1.000
_cell.length_c   1.000
_cell.angle_alpha   90.00
_cell.angle_beta   90.00
_cell.angle_gamma   90.00
#
_symmetry.space_group_name_H-M   'P 1'
#
loop_
_entity.id
_entity.type
_entity.pdbx_description
1 polymer ?
#
loop_
_entity_poly.entity_id
_entity_poly.type
_entity_poly.pdbx_seq_one_letter_code
_entity_poly.pdbx_strand_id
1 'polypeptide(L)' 'MTNSIAVGLAILILIALGLDLGLNGGAASLFLAREILRLIHWMAFWR' A
#
# COMPACT_ATOMS: atom_id res chain seq x y z
N MET A 1 -13.28 18.78 7.47
CA MET A 1 -13.04 17.50 8.18
C MET A 1 -12.39 16.44 7.29
N THR A 2 -12.75 16.30 6.01
CA THR A 2 -12.09 15.39 5.04
C THR A 2 -10.62 15.72 4.76
N ASN A 3 -10.27 17.00 4.62
CA ASN A 3 -8.88 17.39 4.27
C ASN A 3 -7.87 17.05 5.38
N SER A 4 -8.22 17.23 6.65
CA SER A 4 -7.32 16.93 7.77
C SER A 4 -7.05 15.43 7.89
N ILE A 5 -8.08 14.59 7.68
CA ILE A 5 -7.94 13.13 7.67
C ILE A 5 -7.12 12.68 6.46
N ALA A 6 -7.38 13.26 5.28
CA ALA A 6 -6.62 12.95 4.07
C ALA A 6 -5.12 13.26 4.24
N VAL A 7 -4.79 14.41 4.85
CA VAL A 7 -3.40 14.78 5.17
C VAL A 7 -2.79 13.79 6.16
N GLY A 8 -3.52 13.42 7.22
CA GLY A 8 -3.05 12.42 8.19
C GLY A 8 -2.75 11.06 7.55
N LEU A 9 -3.64 10.59 6.67
CA LEU A 9 -3.45 9.33 5.93
C LEU A 9 -2.28 9.41 4.96
N ALA A 10 -2.12 10.52 4.25
CA ALA A 10 -0.98 10.71 3.34
C ALA A 10 0.35 10.64 4.10
N ILE A 11 0.45 11.31 5.25
CA ILE A 11 1.65 11.26 6.10
C ILE A 11 1.90 9.83 6.60
N LEU A 12 0.86 9.15 7.07
CA LEU A 12 0.97 7.76 7.54
C LEU A 12 1.51 6.83 6.45
N ILE A 13 0.99 6.94 5.22
CA ILE A 13 1.43 6.13 4.08
C ILE A 13 2.89 6.42 3.74
N LEU A 14 3.29 7.69 3.71
CA LEU A 14 4.67 8.06 3.43
C LEU A 14 5.64 7.54 4.49
N ILE A 15 5.27 7.59 5.77
CA ILE A 15 6.07 7.01 6.87
C ILE A 15 6.19 5.50 6.69
N ALA A 16 5.09 4.81 6.41
CA ALA A 16 5.10 3.36 6.20
C ALA A 16 5.99 2.95 5.02
N LEU A 17 5.94 3.68 3.90
CA LEU A 17 6.81 3.45 2.74
C LEU A 17 8.27 3.73 3.08
N GLY A 18 8.56 4.82 3.81
CA GLY A 18 9.92 5.15 4.25
C GLY A 18 10.51 4.08 5.17
N LEU A 19 9.71 3.59 6.13
CA LEU A 19 10.09 2.49 7.01
C LEU A 19 10.32 1.18 6.24
N ASP A 20 9.48 0.87 5.25
CA ASP A 20 9.64 -0.32 4.43
C ASP A 20 10.92 -0.28 3.59
N LEU A 21 11.24 0.87 2.99
CA LEU A 21 12.48 1.06 2.24
C LEU A 21 13.72 0.99 3.16
N GLY A 22 13.64 1.59 4.35
CA GLY A 22 14.77 1.64 5.28
C GLY A 22 15.03 0.34 6.06
N LEU A 23 13.99 -0.35 6.49
CA LEU A 23 14.09 -1.54 7.35
C LEU A 23 13.99 -2.85 6.57
N ASN A 24 13.15 -2.89 5.54
CA ASN A 24 12.85 -4.11 4.79
C ASN A 24 13.36 -4.07 3.33
N GLY A 25 14.03 -2.99 2.91
CA GLY A 25 14.49 -2.81 1.53
C GLY A 25 13.36 -2.77 0.49
N GLY A 26 12.14 -2.39 0.89
CA GLY A 26 10.96 -2.36 0.01
C GLY A 26 10.23 -3.70 -0.14
N ALA A 27 10.63 -4.73 0.60
CA ALA A 27 10.08 -6.07 0.47
C ALA A 27 8.58 -6.13 0.82
N ALA A 28 8.11 -5.39 1.83
CA ALA A 28 6.72 -5.44 2.24
C ALA A 28 5.81 -4.76 1.19
N SER A 29 6.24 -3.64 0.62
CA SER A 29 5.50 -2.96 -0.46
C SER A 29 5.43 -3.82 -1.71
N LEU A 30 6.53 -4.49 -2.08
CA LEU A 30 6.55 -5.43 -3.21
C LEU A 30 5.67 -6.66 -2.96
N PHE A 31 5.64 -7.16 -1.73
CA PHE A 31 4.73 -8.23 -1.33
C PHE A 31 3.26 -7.79 -1.48
N LEU A 32 2.91 -6.63 -0.93
CA LEU A 32 1.56 -6.09 -1.01
C LEU A 32 1.12 -5.89 -2.47
N ALA A 33 1.98 -5.33 -3.31
CA ALA A 33 1.70 -5.14 -4.74
C ALA A 33 1.38 -6.46 -5.46
N ARG A 34 2.15 -7.53 -5.17
CA ARG A 34 1.90 -8.86 -5.75
C ARG A 34 0.55 -9.45 -5.32
N GLU A 35 0.19 -9.32 -4.04
CA GLU A 35 -1.09 -9.84 -3.55
C GLU A 35 -2.28 -9.03 -4.08
N ILE A 36 -2.14 -7.72 -4.21
CA ILE A 36 -3.17 -6.88 -4.86
C ILE A 36 -3.36 -7.31 -6.33
N LEU A 37 -2.29 -7.55 -7.08
CA LEU A 37 -2.39 -8.05 -8.45
C LEU A 37 -3.08 -9.42 -8.52
N ARG A 38 -2.79 -10.32 -7.57
CA ARG A 38 -3.47 -11.62 -7.47
C ARG A 38 -4.96 -11.43 -7.18
N LEU A 39 -5.30 -10.52 -6.26
CA LEU A 39 -6.70 -10.21 -5.94
C LEU A 39 -7.43 -9.61 -7.15
N ILE A 40 -6.79 -8.70 -7.88
CA ILE A 40 -7.36 -8.13 -9.13
C ILE A 40 -7.62 -9.23 -10.15
N HIS A 41 -6.66 -10.14 -10.35
CA HIS A 41 -6.83 -11.28 -11.25
C HIS A 41 -7.98 -12.19 -10.79
N TRP A 42 -8.07 -12.48 -9.49
CA TRP A 42 -9.18 -13.24 -8.94
C TRP A 42 -10.51 -12.52 -9.20
N MET A 43 -10.65 -11.23 -8.88
CA MET A 43 -11.86 -10.45 -9.16
C MET A 43 -12.21 -10.43 -10.64
N ALA A 44 -11.22 -10.34 -11.53
CA ALA A 44 -11.42 -10.38 -12.97
C ALA A 44 -11.97 -11.73 -13.46
N PHE A 45 -11.65 -12.83 -12.77
CA PHE A 45 -12.24 -14.14 -13.05
C PHE A 45 -13.72 -14.22 -12.65
N TRP A 46 -14.17 -13.48 -11.64
CA TRP A 46 -15.58 -13.46 -11.19
C TRP A 46 -16.46 -12.49 -11.96
N ARG A 47 -15.89 -11.69 -12.86
CA ARG A 47 -16.67 -10.84 -13.77
C ARG A 47 -17.20 -11.69 -14.92
#